data_AF-A0A351QWJ7-F1
#
_entry.id   AF-A0A351QWJ7-F1
#
_cell.length_a   1.000
_cell.length_b   1.000
_cell.length_c   1.000
_cell.angle_alpha   90.00
_cell.angle_beta   90.00
_cell.angle_gamma   90.00
#
_symmetry.space_group_name_H-M   'P 1'
#
loop_
_entity.id
_entity.type
_entity.pdbx_description
1 polymer ?
#
loop_
_entity_poly.entity_id
_entity_poly.type
_entity_poly.pdbx_seq_one_letter_code
_entity_poly.pdbx_strand_id
1 'polypeptide(L)'
;MADIGRLQVQVYRVNTAIPISNANITVSRTDGETREQVTTLTTNPEGQTETIELETPEIERSLNPDNTLIPYALYDIDVTAEGFDEINIRGCQVLPRQTALQICNLIPTSLNREITEDEDGQVVRGIEIP
;
A
#
# COMPACT_ATOMS: atom_id res chain seq x y z
N MET A 1 6.36 25.49 6.90
CA MET A 1 7.36 24.44 7.10
C MET A 1 6.69 23.07 7.21
N ALA A 2 6.59 22.33 6.10
CA ALA A 2 6.05 20.95 6.08
C ALA A 2 6.65 20.09 7.21
N ASP A 3 5.82 19.28 7.85
CA ASP A 3 6.25 18.38 8.90
C ASP A 3 6.71 17.06 8.27
N ILE A 4 7.53 16.26 8.96
CA ILE A 4 8.17 15.08 8.36
C ILE A 4 7.60 13.84 9.02
N GLY A 5 6.93 13.01 8.24
CA GLY A 5 6.52 11.67 8.64
C GLY A 5 7.54 10.63 8.20
N ARG A 6 7.59 9.48 8.89
CA ARG A 6 8.42 8.35 8.48
C ARG A 6 7.53 7.20 8.05
N LEU A 7 7.88 6.53 6.94
CA LEU A 7 7.20 5.32 6.49
C LEU A 7 8.22 4.19 6.34
N GLN A 8 7.89 3.04 6.91
CA GLN A 8 8.61 1.78 6.74
C GLN A 8 7.63 0.71 6.29
N VAL A 9 8.04 -0.08 5.30
CA VAL A 9 7.25 -1.18 4.76
C VAL A 9 7.96 -2.50 5.05
N GLN A 10 7.21 -3.50 5.49
CA GLN A 10 7.68 -4.87 5.70
C GLN A 10 6.90 -5.81 4.79
N VAL A 11 7.60 -6.70 4.11
CA VAL A 11 7.05 -7.60 3.13
C VAL A 11 7.33 -9.04 3.54
N TYR A 12 6.26 -9.79 3.78
CA TYR A 12 6.28 -11.20 4.12
C TYR A 12 5.58 -12.02 3.06
N ARG A 13 5.91 -13.31 2.99
CA ARG A 13 5.21 -14.25 2.12
C ARG A 13 3.94 -14.75 2.79
N VAL A 14 2.81 -14.71 2.09
CA VAL A 14 1.53 -15.23 2.62
C VAL A 14 1.66 -16.68 3.09
N ASN A 15 0.98 -17.04 4.18
CA ASN A 15 1.03 -18.37 4.80
C ASN A 15 2.42 -18.84 5.28
N THR A 16 3.43 -17.98 5.26
CA THR A 16 4.77 -18.32 5.76
C THR A 16 5.37 -17.15 6.52
N ALA A 17 6.02 -17.37 7.65
CA ALA A 17 6.74 -16.29 8.36
C ALA A 17 8.09 -15.96 7.69
N ILE A 18 8.17 -16.07 6.36
CA ILE A 18 9.39 -15.90 5.57
C ILE A 18 9.38 -14.48 5.01
N PRO A 19 10.38 -13.65 5.33
CA PRO A 19 10.53 -12.33 4.73
C PRO A 19 10.86 -12.45 3.24
N ILE A 20 10.34 -11.52 2.43
CA ILE A 20 10.66 -11.45 1.00
C ILE A 20 11.65 -10.33 0.78
N SER A 21 12.83 -10.72 0.33
CA SER A 21 13.87 -9.81 -0.10
C SER A 21 13.76 -9.50 -1.59
N ASN A 22 14.27 -8.34 -2.01
CA ASN A 22 14.31 -7.91 -3.40
C ASN A 22 12.92 -7.65 -4.04
N ALA A 23 11.88 -7.43 -3.23
CA ALA A 23 10.64 -6.81 -3.67
C ALA A 23 10.86 -5.32 -3.91
N ASN A 24 10.25 -4.78 -4.97
CA ASN A 24 10.21 -3.37 -5.33
C ASN A 24 8.95 -2.73 -4.74
N ILE A 25 9.12 -1.62 -4.02
CA ILE A 25 8.07 -0.88 -3.34
C ILE A 25 8.02 0.51 -3.94
N THR A 26 6.94 0.85 -4.61
CA THR A 26 6.71 2.19 -5.15
C THR A 26 5.76 2.93 -4.21
N VAL A 27 6.23 4.02 -3.62
CA VAL A 27 5.41 4.90 -2.78
C VAL A 27 4.94 6.07 -3.62
N SER A 28 3.62 6.18 -3.77
CA SER A 28 2.96 7.27 -4.49
C SER A 28 2.08 8.07 -3.53
N ARG A 29 2.05 9.39 -3.67
CA ARG A 29 1.12 10.25 -2.97
C ARG A 29 -0.12 10.42 -3.84
N THR A 30 -1.29 10.27 -3.24
CA THR A 30 -2.56 10.58 -3.90
C THR A 30 -3.17 11.81 -3.25
N ASP A 31 -3.13 12.93 -3.98
CA ASP A 31 -3.74 14.20 -3.59
C ASP A 31 -4.95 14.43 -4.52
N GLY A 32 -6.07 13.78 -4.20
CA GLY A 32 -7.28 13.81 -5.02
C GLY A 32 -7.19 12.94 -6.28
N GLU A 33 -7.18 13.56 -7.46
CA GLU A 33 -7.20 12.87 -8.77
C GLU A 33 -5.80 12.57 -9.33
N THR A 34 -4.75 13.16 -8.75
CA THR A 34 -3.37 12.98 -9.23
C THR A 34 -2.61 12.03 -8.32
N ARG A 35 -2.08 10.95 -8.90
CA ARG A 35 -1.13 10.05 -8.25
C ARG A 35 0.29 10.46 -8.64
N GLU A 36 1.06 10.93 -7.68
CA GLU A 36 2.44 11.35 -7.89
C GLU A 36 3.40 10.36 -7.23
N GLN A 37 4.31 9.78 -8.00
CA GLN A 37 5.31 8.87 -7.45
C GLN A 37 6.33 9.67 -6.64
N VAL A 38 6.46 9.34 -5.36
CA VAL A 38 7.37 10.04 -4.44
C VAL A 38 8.73 9.36 -4.44
N THR A 39 8.75 8.04 -4.26
CA THR A 39 9.99 7.27 -4.21
C THR A 39 9.77 5.79 -4.50
N THR A 40 10.86 5.08 -4.75
CA THR A 40 10.90 3.62 -4.96
C THR A 40 11.97 3.02 -4.07
N LEU A 41 11.60 1.95 -3.36
CA LEU A 41 12.43 1.26 -2.40
C LEU A 41 12.52 -0.21 -2.76
N THR A 42 13.56 -0.87 -2.26
CA THR A 42 13.69 -2.33 -2.39
C THR A 42 13.80 -2.95 -1.01
N THR A 43 13.16 -4.09 -0.80
CA THR A 43 13.28 -4.84 0.46
C THR A 43 14.66 -5.49 0.61
N ASN A 44 15.18 -5.43 1.82
CA ASN A 44 16.43 -6.05 2.25
C ASN A 44 16.23 -7.59 2.51
N PRO A 45 17.29 -8.37 2.81
CA PRO A 45 17.19 -9.80 3.18
C PRO A 45 16.26 -10.10 4.37
N GLU A 46 15.94 -9.11 5.20
CA GLU A 46 15.00 -9.23 6.33
C GLU A 46 13.55 -8.91 5.92
N GLY A 47 13.29 -8.61 4.64
CA GLY A 47 11.97 -8.29 4.12
C GLY A 47 11.48 -6.92 4.56
N GLN A 48 12.38 -6.00 4.84
CA GLN A 48 12.06 -4.63 5.26
C GLN A 48 12.57 -3.63 4.23
N THR A 49 11.83 -2.55 4.02
CA THR A 49 12.32 -1.40 3.27
C THR A 49 13.11 -0.46 4.18
N GLU A 50 13.89 0.42 3.56
CA GLU A 50 14.42 1.57 4.28
C GLU A 50 13.28 2.43 4.85
N THR A 51 13.56 3.13 5.94
CA THR A 51 12.63 4.12 6.48
C THR A 51 12.80 5.41 5.69
N ILE A 52 11.77 5.78 4.93
CA ILE A 52 11.78 7.03 4.17
C ILE A 52 11.10 8.15 4.95
N GLU A 53 11.63 9.35 4.78
CA GLU A 53 11.05 10.58 5.29
C GLU A 53 10.14 11.18 4.23
N LEU A 54 8.85 11.28 4.56
CA LEU A 54 7.81 11.76 3.68
C LEU A 54 7.32 13.12 4.17
N GLU A 55 7.21 14.05 3.23
CA GLU A 55 6.72 15.40 3.51
C GLU A 55 5.22 15.36 3.81
N THR A 56 4.86 15.66 5.05
CA THR A 56 3.47 15.70 5.52
C THR A 56 2.99 17.15 5.61
N PRO A 57 1.70 17.42 5.31
CA PRO A 57 1.13 18.75 5.47
C PRO A 57 1.25 19.24 6.93
N GLU A 58 1.48 20.55 7.10
CA GLU A 58 1.75 21.16 8.41
C GLU A 58 0.57 21.08 9.37
N ILE A 59 0.84 20.63 10.60
CA ILE A 59 -0.14 20.59 11.69
C ILE A 59 -0.56 21.99 12.17
N GLU A 60 0.29 23.01 11.96
CA GLU A 60 0.20 24.33 12.61
C GLU A 60 -0.70 25.35 11.87
N ARG A 61 -1.24 25.03 10.68
CA ARG A 61 -2.23 25.88 9.99
C ARG A 61 -3.68 25.62 10.45
N SER A 62 -3.88 24.85 11.53
CA SER A 62 -5.19 24.55 12.15
C SER A 62 -5.68 25.55 13.20
N LEU A 63 -5.25 26.82 13.13
CA LEU A 63 -5.74 27.91 13.99
C LEU A 63 -7.06 28.55 13.50
N ASN A 64 -7.74 27.97 12.50
CA ASN A 64 -9.08 28.38 12.08
C ASN A 64 -10.13 27.38 12.58
N PRO A 65 -11.22 27.84 13.22
CA PRO A 65 -12.28 26.97 13.76
C PRO A 65 -13.14 26.26 12.70
N ASP A 66 -12.93 26.54 11.41
CA ASP A 66 -13.61 25.93 10.25
C ASP A 66 -12.83 24.76 9.64
N ASN A 67 -11.68 24.39 10.21
CA ASN A 67 -10.66 23.64 9.49
C ASN A 67 -10.85 22.11 9.55
N THR A 68 -11.40 21.55 8.47
CA THR A 68 -11.48 20.12 8.14
C THR A 68 -10.10 19.54 7.72
N LEU A 69 -9.00 19.95 8.36
CA LEU A 69 -7.66 19.58 7.91
C LEU A 69 -7.22 18.26 8.54
N ILE A 70 -7.21 17.22 7.72
CA ILE A 70 -6.72 15.88 8.03
C ILE A 70 -5.21 15.92 8.28
N PRO A 71 -4.73 15.65 9.52
CA PRO A 71 -3.32 15.79 9.90
C PRO A 71 -2.49 14.56 9.50
N TYR A 72 -2.80 13.96 8.36
CA TYR A 72 -2.12 12.80 7.81
C TYR A 72 -2.03 12.94 6.30
N ALA A 73 -0.92 12.46 5.74
CA ALA A 73 -0.82 12.25 4.31
C ALA A 73 -1.20 10.81 3.98
N LEU A 74 -1.93 10.65 2.88
CA LEU A 74 -2.28 9.34 2.33
C LEU A 74 -1.27 8.99 1.23
N TYR A 75 -0.66 7.83 1.41
CA TYR A 75 0.23 7.25 0.41
C TYR A 75 -0.30 5.91 -0.06
N ASP A 76 -0.14 5.66 -1.34
CA ASP A 76 -0.36 4.39 -2.00
C ASP A 76 0.98 3.69 -2.13
N ILE A 77 1.04 2.47 -1.62
CA ILE A 77 2.23 1.65 -1.59
C ILE A 77 1.99 0.49 -2.54
N ASP A 78 2.71 0.47 -3.64
CA ASP A 78 2.69 -0.62 -4.60
C ASP A 78 3.87 -1.54 -4.33
N VAL A 79 3.63 -2.84 -4.17
CA VAL A 79 4.69 -3.81 -3.91
C VAL A 79 4.68 -4.87 -5.00
N THR A 80 5.79 -5.00 -5.71
CA THR A 80 6.01 -5.94 -6.80
C THR A 80 7.25 -6.78 -6.51
N ALA A 81 7.19 -8.09 -6.73
CA ALA A 81 8.35 -8.96 -6.57
C ALA A 81 8.35 -10.07 -7.61
N GLU A 82 9.54 -10.51 -8.03
CA GLU A 82 9.67 -11.58 -9.02
C GLU A 82 9.13 -12.91 -8.48
N GLY A 83 8.17 -13.51 -9.20
CA GLY A 83 7.52 -14.76 -8.79
C GLY A 83 6.41 -14.58 -7.74
N PHE A 84 6.02 -13.34 -7.44
CA PHE A 84 4.89 -13.00 -6.58
C PHE A 84 3.88 -12.11 -7.33
N ASP A 85 2.67 -12.10 -6.83
CA ASP A 85 1.59 -11.23 -7.28
C ASP A 85 1.79 -9.80 -6.80
N GLU A 86 1.50 -8.81 -7.64
CA GLU A 86 1.60 -7.40 -7.26
C GLU A 86 0.51 -7.05 -6.24
N ILE A 87 0.87 -6.33 -5.18
CA ILE A 87 -0.08 -5.87 -4.17
C ILE A 87 -0.04 -4.36 -4.07
N ASN A 88 -1.21 -3.74 -4.23
CA ASN A 88 -1.38 -2.30 -4.11
C ASN A 88 -2.12 -1.98 -2.81
N ILE A 89 -1.44 -1.31 -1.88
CA ILE A 89 -1.98 -0.88 -0.59
C ILE A 89 -2.31 0.59 -0.69
N ARG A 90 -3.60 0.90 -0.69
CA ARG A 90 -4.09 2.28 -0.78
C ARG A 90 -4.41 2.86 0.57
N GLY A 91 -4.13 4.15 0.75
CA GLY A 91 -4.51 4.90 1.94
C GLY A 91 -3.65 4.61 3.18
N CYS A 92 -2.36 4.36 2.99
CA CYS A 92 -1.42 4.32 4.11
C CYS A 92 -1.33 5.70 4.76
N GLN A 93 -1.72 5.80 6.02
CA GLN A 93 -1.74 7.05 6.77
C GLN A 93 -0.37 7.29 7.39
N VAL A 94 0.31 8.32 6.92
CA VAL A 94 1.60 8.75 7.47
C VAL A 94 1.37 10.01 8.30
N LEU A 95 1.71 9.90 9.58
CA LEU A 95 1.56 10.99 10.54
C LEU A 95 2.87 11.77 10.69
N PRO A 96 2.79 13.10 10.87
CA PRO A 96 3.96 13.92 11.14
C PRO A 96 4.65 13.48 12.43
N ARG A 97 5.99 13.48 12.43
CA ARG A 97 6.86 13.07 13.54
C ARG A 97 6.71 11.62 14.02
N GLN A 98 5.93 10.79 13.32
CA GLN A 98 5.71 9.39 13.67
C GLN A 98 6.21 8.46 12.55
N THR A 99 6.48 7.22 12.94
CA THR A 99 6.88 6.16 12.00
C THR A 99 5.67 5.26 11.73
N ALA A 100 5.14 5.32 10.51
CA ALA A 100 4.14 4.39 10.02
C ALA A 100 4.83 3.08 9.61
N LEU A 101 4.35 1.96 10.13
CA LEU A 101 4.81 0.62 9.78
C LEU A 101 3.72 -0.08 8.98
N GLN A 102 3.98 -0.33 7.69
CA GLN A 102 3.06 -1.04 6.80
C GLN A 102 3.54 -2.48 6.62
N ILE A 103 2.73 -3.45 7.02
CA ILE A 103 3.03 -4.87 6.82
C ILE A 103 2.24 -5.37 5.60
N CYS A 104 2.94 -5.95 4.63
CA CYS A 104 2.43 -6.43 3.35
C CYS A 104 2.68 -7.94 3.26
N ASN A 105 1.67 -8.70 2.85
CA ASN A 105 1.82 -10.13 2.60
C ASN A 105 1.69 -10.39 1.10
N LEU A 106 2.78 -10.75 0.43
CA LEU A 106 2.77 -11.10 -0.99
C LEU A 106 2.36 -12.56 -1.19
N ILE A 107 1.55 -12.79 -2.20
CA ILE A 107 1.10 -14.12 -2.60
C ILE A 107 2.01 -14.59 -3.73
N PRO A 108 2.69 -15.75 -3.63
CA PRO A 108 3.50 -16.26 -4.72
C PRO A 108 2.61 -16.65 -5.89
N THR A 109 2.98 -16.28 -7.11
CA THR A 109 2.15 -16.49 -8.31
C THR A 109 1.91 -17.99 -8.58
N SER A 110 2.82 -18.86 -8.11
CA SER A 110 2.63 -20.32 -8.16
C SER A 110 1.44 -20.82 -7.33
N LEU A 111 1.07 -20.15 -6.23
CA LEU A 111 -0.11 -20.48 -5.43
C LEU A 111 -1.40 -19.92 -6.07
N ASN A 112 -1.32 -18.78 -6.76
CA ASN A 112 -2.48 -18.17 -7.41
C ASN A 112 -3.01 -18.97 -8.61
N ARG A 113 -2.18 -19.83 -9.23
CA ARG A 113 -2.60 -20.67 -10.36
C ARG A 113 -3.68 -21.69 -9.99
N GLU A 114 -3.87 -21.99 -8.70
CA GLU A 114 -4.84 -23.00 -8.24
C GLU A 114 -6.26 -22.43 -8.03
N ILE A 115 -6.47 -21.10 -8.14
CA ILE A 115 -7.79 -20.47 -7.89
C ILE A 115 -8.52 -19.98 -9.14
N THR A 116 -8.01 -20.22 -10.35
CA THR A 116 -8.71 -19.93 -11.62
C THR A 116 -9.12 -21.22 -12.32
N GLU A 117 -9.77 -22.13 -11.61
CA GLU A 117 -10.47 -23.29 -12.21
C GLU A 117 -11.89 -23.51 -11.65
N ASP A 118 -12.47 -22.53 -10.93
CA ASP A 118 -13.85 -22.63 -10.40
C ASP A 118 -14.64 -21.31 -10.56
N GLU A 119 -14.74 -20.76 -11.77
CA GLU A 119 -15.79 -19.78 -12.13
C GLU A 119 -16.42 -20.18 -13.49
N ASP A 120 -16.77 -21.46 -13.67
CA ASP A 120 -17.67 -21.88 -14.75
C ASP A 120 -19.11 -21.50 -14.38
N GLY A 121 -19.53 -20.33 -14.87
CA GLY A 121 -20.86 -20.10 -15.41
C GLY A 121 -22.07 -20.23 -14.49
N GLN A 122 -22.28 -19.29 -13.55
CA GLN A 122 -23.64 -19.03 -13.07
C GLN A 122 -24.40 -18.16 -14.08
N VAL A 123 -24.91 -18.80 -15.14
CA VAL A 123 -25.97 -18.24 -15.98
C VAL A 123 -27.22 -18.01 -15.13
N VAL A 124 -27.43 -16.78 -14.68
CA VAL A 124 -28.73 -16.37 -14.16
C VAL A 124 -29.72 -16.34 -15.32
N ARG A 125 -30.31 -17.50 -15.65
CA ARG A 125 -31.53 -17.56 -16.46
C ARG A 125 -32.62 -16.87 -15.66
N GLY A 126 -32.76 -15.57 -15.88
CA GLY A 126 -33.96 -14.82 -15.52
C GLY A 126 -35.14 -15.50 -16.19
N ILE A 127 -35.91 -16.21 -15.37
CA ILE A 127 -37.23 -16.73 -15.71
C ILE A 127 -38.10 -15.55 -16.13
N GLU A 128 -38.54 -15.56 -17.38
CA GLU A 128 -39.64 -14.75 -17.85
C GLU A 128 -40.90 -15.28 -17.15
N ILE A 129 -41.44 -14.48 -16.22
CA ILE A 129 -42.75 -14.73 -15.62
C ILE A 129 -43.84 -14.13 -16.51
N PRO A 130 -44.98 -14.84 -16.70
CA PRO A 130 -46.00 -14.55 -17.72
C PRO A 130 -46.86 -13.30 -17.45
#